data_AF-A0A5D2HE98-F1
#
_entry.id   AF-A0A5D2HE98-F1
#
_cell.length_a   1.000
_cell.length_b   1.000
_cell.length_c   1.000
_cell.angle_alpha   90.00
_cell.angle_beta   90.00
_cell.angle_gamma   90.00
#
_symmetry.space_group_name_H-M   'P 1'
#
loop_
_entity.id
_entity.type
_entity.pdbx_description
1 polymer ?
#
loop_
_entity_poly.entity_id
_entity_poly.type
_entity_poly.pdbx_seq_one_letter_code
_entity_poly.pdbx_strand_id
1 'polypeptide(L)'
;MSANLTHHARVKHVEIDHHFVREKVLDGTLQVNYVPSANQVADVLTKPITPKQFAEFRYALRVTPVNTSVSNDLQERKEPGEC
;
A
#
# COMPACT_ATOMS: atom_id res chain seq x y z
N MET A 1 -4.97 35.36 23.79
CA MET A 1 -4.72 33.91 23.81
C MET A 1 -4.94 33.36 22.40
N SER A 2 -3.89 33.25 21.61
CA SER A 2 -3.99 32.64 20.27
C SER A 2 -3.87 31.12 20.45
N ALA A 3 -5.02 30.45 20.56
CA ALA A 3 -5.11 29.00 20.59
C ALA A 3 -4.93 28.50 19.16
N ASN A 4 -3.82 27.82 18.89
CA ASN A 4 -3.47 27.32 17.56
C ASN A 4 -4.49 26.24 17.15
N LEU A 5 -5.58 26.65 16.48
CA LEU A 5 -6.73 25.82 16.12
C LEU A 5 -6.34 24.53 15.41
N THR A 6 -5.29 24.60 14.58
CA THR A 6 -4.73 23.46 13.86
C THR A 6 -4.16 22.40 14.79
N HIS A 7 -3.48 22.81 15.87
CA HIS A 7 -2.97 21.89 16.88
C HIS A 7 -4.11 21.26 17.69
N HIS A 8 -5.09 22.08 18.09
CA HIS A 8 -6.26 21.58 18.80
C HIS A 8 -7.06 20.56 17.98
N ALA A 9 -7.21 20.77 16.67
CA ALA A 9 -7.93 19.83 15.81
C ALA A 9 -7.19 18.48 15.63
N ARG A 10 -5.86 18.50 15.51
CA ARG A 10 -5.04 17.28 15.39
C ARG A 10 -5.01 16.47 16.69
N VAL A 11 -4.85 17.15 17.83
CA VAL A 11 -4.89 16.51 19.16
C VAL A 11 -6.26 15.88 19.40
N LYS A 12 -7.35 16.60 19.07
CA LYS A 12 -8.71 16.04 19.16
C LYS A 12 -8.91 14.79 18.31
N HIS A 13 -8.40 14.74 17.09
CA HIS A 13 -8.49 13.52 16.26
C HIS A 13 -7.80 12.33 16.92
N VAL A 14 -6.58 12.53 17.41
CA VAL A 14 -5.84 11.46 18.11
C VAL A 14 -6.58 10.98 19.36
N GLU A 15 -7.11 11.91 20.16
CA GLU A 15 -7.88 11.58 21.36
C GLU A 15 -9.13 10.76 21.00
N ILE A 16 -9.92 11.20 20.02
CA ILE A 16 -11.15 10.52 19.59
C ILE A 16 -10.83 9.12 19.06
N ASP A 17 -9.87 9.00 18.16
CA ASP A 17 -9.50 7.72 17.55
C ASP A 17 -8.97 6.73 18.59
N HIS A 18 -8.15 7.22 19.53
CA HIS A 18 -7.64 6.41 20.63
C HIS A 18 -8.75 5.90 21.54
N HIS A 19 -9.69 6.77 21.95
CA HIS A 19 -10.81 6.37 22.78
C HIS A 19 -11.69 5.33 22.09
N PHE A 20 -12.01 5.54 20.82
CA PHE A 20 -12.80 4.60 20.02
C PHE A 20 -12.16 3.20 19.95
N VAL A 21 -10.87 3.12 19.58
CA VAL A 21 -10.17 1.84 19.50
C VAL A 21 -10.09 1.16 20.87
N ARG A 22 -9.80 1.92 21.93
CA ARG A 22 -9.70 1.38 23.29
C ARG A 22 -11.00 0.77 23.77
N GLU A 23 -12.14 1.44 23.56
CA GLU A 23 -13.46 0.91 23.92
C GLU A 23 -13.75 -0.40 23.19
N LYS A 24 -13.49 -0.45 21.88
CA LYS A 24 -13.70 -1.68 21.08
C LYS A 24 -12.85 -2.85 21.53
N VAL A 25 -11.63 -2.59 22.01
CA VAL A 25 -10.75 -3.62 22.59
C VAL A 25 -11.26 -4.10 23.94
N LEU A 26 -11.68 -3.18 24.83
CA LEU A 26 -12.22 -3.53 26.14
C LEU A 26 -13.52 -4.33 26.04
N ASP A 27 -14.38 -3.99 25.08
CA ASP A 27 -15.62 -4.70 24.79
C ASP A 27 -15.39 -6.06 24.09
N GLY A 28 -14.12 -6.42 23.78
CA GLY A 28 -13.75 -7.67 23.11
C GLY A 28 -14.14 -7.74 21.63
N THR A 29 -14.68 -6.67 21.07
CA THR A 29 -15.08 -6.59 19.65
C THR A 29 -13.90 -6.42 18.69
N LEU A 30 -12.75 -5.98 19.21
CA LEU A 30 -11.51 -5.79 18.46
C LEU A 30 -10.34 -6.43 19.22
N GLN A 31 -9.59 -7.30 18.56
CA GLN A 31 -8.33 -7.81 19.08
C GLN A 31 -7.16 -7.12 18.36
N VAL A 32 -6.24 -6.54 19.14
CA VAL A 32 -5.05 -5.87 18.60
C VAL A 32 -3.86 -6.80 18.78
N ASN A 33 -3.23 -7.17 17.67
CA ASN A 33 -2.02 -7.99 17.65
C ASN A 33 -0.89 -7.23 16.97
N TYR A 34 0.33 -7.35 17.50
CA TYR A 34 1.50 -6.79 16.86
C TYR A 34 1.84 -7.56 15.57
N VAL A 35 2.08 -6.82 14.50
CA VAL A 35 2.60 -7.35 13.23
C VAL A 35 3.90 -6.62 12.92
N PRO A 36 5.02 -7.34 12.73
CA PRO A 36 6.26 -6.72 12.28
C PRO A 36 6.06 -5.96 10.97
N SER A 37 6.75 -4.84 10.79
CA SER A 37 6.60 -4.01 9.58
C SER A 37 6.86 -4.79 8.29
N ALA A 38 7.76 -5.78 8.30
CA ALA A 38 8.01 -6.65 7.16
C ALA A 38 6.80 -7.53 6.75
N ASN A 39 5.82 -7.68 7.63
CA ASN A 39 4.64 -8.53 7.43
C ASN A 39 3.34 -7.70 7.35
N GLN A 40 3.42 -6.37 7.53
CA GLN A 40 2.26 -5.49 7.53
C GLN A 40 1.87 -5.09 6.10
N VAL A 41 1.25 -6.01 5.36
CA VAL A 41 0.90 -5.85 3.94
C VAL A 41 0.09 -4.58 3.65
N ALA A 42 -0.73 -4.12 4.59
CA ALA A 42 -1.53 -2.89 4.47
C ALA A 42 -0.68 -1.62 4.25
N ASP A 43 0.60 -1.64 4.62
CA ASP A 43 1.51 -0.50 4.45
C ASP A 43 1.68 -0.12 2.97
N VAL A 44 1.52 -1.08 2.04
CA VAL A 44 1.57 -0.83 0.59
C VAL A 44 0.49 0.14 0.11
N LEU A 45 -0.64 0.23 0.83
CA LEU A 45 -1.78 1.08 0.46
C LEU A 45 -1.84 2.39 1.24
N THR A 46 -1.11 2.49 2.35
CA THR A 46 -1.29 3.59 3.33
C THR A 46 -0.03 4.43 3.53
N LYS A 47 1.13 3.96 3.08
CA LYS A 47 2.42 4.62 3.32
C LYS A 47 3.27 4.69 2.04
N PRO A 48 4.13 5.71 1.91
CA PRO A 48 5.25 5.66 0.97
C PRO A 48 6.29 4.67 1.50
N ILE A 49 6.47 3.54 0.80
CA ILE A 49 7.43 2.48 1.16
C ILE A 49 8.52 2.32 0.09
N THR A 50 9.62 1.65 0.46
CA THR A 50 10.73 1.41 -0.48
C THR A 50 10.31 0.47 -1.62
N PRO A 51 10.94 0.55 -2.82
CA PRO A 51 10.65 -0.37 -3.92
C PRO A 51 10.82 -1.85 -3.55
N LYS A 52 11.77 -2.15 -2.66
CA LYS A 52 11.99 -3.51 -2.13
C LYS A 52 10.78 -4.01 -1.35
N GLN A 53 10.32 -3.24 -0.35
CA GLN A 53 9.14 -3.59 0.45
C GLN A 53 7.88 -3.65 -0.41
N PHE A 54 7.75 -2.75 -1.40
CA PHE A 54 6.65 -2.80 -2.36
C PHE A 54 6.64 -4.12 -3.14
N ALA A 55 7.78 -4.58 -3.64
CA ALA A 55 7.87 -5.87 -4.35
C ALA A 55 7.47 -7.06 -3.46
N GLU A 56 7.94 -7.06 -2.20
CA GLU A 56 7.59 -8.09 -1.20
C GLU A 56 6.07 -8.11 -0.93
N PHE A 57 5.45 -6.96 -0.66
CA PHE A 57 4.01 -6.87 -0.43
C PHE A 57 3.17 -7.12 -1.67
N ARG A 58 3.63 -6.71 -2.85
CA ARG A 58 2.97 -7.02 -4.14
C ARG A 58 2.86 -8.52 -4.34
N TYR A 59 3.93 -9.27 -4.02
CA TYR A 59 3.92 -10.72 -4.06
C TYR A 59 2.96 -11.31 -3.02
N ALA A 60 2.94 -10.79 -1.79
CA ALA A 60 2.01 -11.21 -0.74
C ALA A 60 0.54 -11.00 -1.15
N LEU A 61 0.25 -9.93 -1.90
CA LEU A 61 -1.07 -9.64 -2.48
C LEU A 61 -1.39 -10.43 -3.75
N ARG A 62 -0.48 -11.27 -4.23
CA ARG A 62 -0.61 -12.08 -5.46
C ARG A 62 -0.87 -11.22 -6.71
N VAL A 63 -0.33 -10.00 -6.76
CA VAL A 63 -0.48 -9.12 -7.92
C VAL A 63 0.54 -9.51 -9.00
N THR A 64 0.08 -10.26 -10.00
CA THR A 64 0.90 -10.69 -11.14
C THR A 64 1.00 -9.57 -12.18
N PRO A 65 2.12 -9.49 -12.92
CA PRO A 65 2.16 -8.65 -14.11
C PRO A 65 1.12 -9.17 -15.12
N VAL A 66 0.40 -8.25 -15.75
CA VAL A 66 -0.37 -8.59 -16.94
C VAL A 66 0.64 -8.81 -18.05
N ASN A 67 0.71 -10.03 -18.58
CA ASN A 67 1.42 -10.31 -19.81
C ASN A 67 0.63 -9.68 -20.97
N THR A 68 0.74 -8.38 -21.14
CA THR A 68 0.37 -7.75 -22.40
C THR A 68 1.39 -8.22 -23.43
N SER A 69 1.13 -9.39 -24.02
CA SER A 69 1.63 -9.72 -25.35
C SER A 69 1.01 -8.69 -26.29
N VAL A 70 1.63 -7.53 -26.39
CA VAL A 70 1.53 -6.75 -27.61
C VAL A 70 2.26 -7.61 -28.63
N SER A 71 1.50 -8.40 -29.40
CA SER A 71 2.01 -9.00 -30.62
C SER A 71 2.51 -7.84 -31.48
N ASN A 72 3.81 -7.59 -31.45
CA ASN A 72 4.46 -6.80 -32.48
C ASN A 72 4.54 -7.68 -33.74
N ASP A 73 3.38 -7.93 -34.36
CA ASP A 73 3.31 -8.43 -35.73
C ASP A 73 3.52 -7.25 -36.68
N LEU A 74 4.73 -6.70 -36.67
CA LEU A 74 5.26 -5.99 -37.83
C LEU A 74 6.20 -6.95 -38.51
N GLN A 75 5.59 -7.70 -39.42
CA GLN A 75 6.22 -8.56 -40.41
C GLN A 75 7.37 -7.80 -41.08
N GLU A 76 8.60 -8.16 -40.72
CA GLU A 76 9.78 -7.76 -41.46
C GLU A 76 9.61 -8.30 -42.88
N ARG A 77 9.22 -7.42 -43.79
CA ARG A 77 9.09 -7.69 -45.22
C ARG A 77 10.49 -8.07 -45.73
N LYS A 78 10.73 -9.38 -45.81
CA LYS A 78 11.77 -9.98 -46.65
C LYS A 78 11.64 -9.44 -48.07
N GLU A 79 12.78 -9.11 -48.69
CA GLU A 79 13.06 -9.24 -50.13
C GLU A 79 14.57 -8.96 -50.38
N PRO A 80 15.15 -9.40 -51.53
CA PRO A 80 16.23 -10.39 -51.54
C PRO A 80 17.53 -9.94 -52.27
N GLY A 81 18.61 -10.72 -52.10
CA GLY A 81 19.82 -10.71 -52.95
C GLY A 81 20.74 -9.50 -52.74
N GLU A 82 22.05 -9.55 -52.96
CA GLU A 82 22.91 -10.50 -53.67
C GLU A 82 24.38 -10.14 -53.33
N CYS A 83 25.26 -11.16 -53.32
CA CYS A 83 26.72 -11.17 -53.05
C CYS A 83 27.21 -10.95 -51.61
#